data_AF-A0A510DXX5-F1
#
_entry.id   AF-A0A510DXX5-F1
#
_cell.length_a   1.000
_cell.length_b   1.000
_cell.length_c   1.000
_cell.angle_alpha   90.00
_cell.angle_beta   90.00
_cell.angle_gamma   90.00
#
_symmetry.space_group_name_H-M   'P 1'
#
loop_
_entity.id
_entity.type
_entity.pdbx_description
1 polymer ?
#
loop_
_entity_poly.entity_id
_entity_poly.type
_entity_poly.pdbx_seq_one_letter_code
_entity_poly.pdbx_strand_id
1 'polypeptide(L)'
;MDIRVMNRAVTISSSVIYSVNIILSVALYSVLSYVGLPVTNIVERQVLISVPLMSALFNALILAMITMSLKYAEYYGIFKSGLAIAIYSGYIAAFSPPTYLVLFMGSIMALCVIQILLLYYYAMLQKLMFG
;
A
#
# COMPACT_ATOMS: atom_id res chain seq x y z
N MET A 1 -19.58 21.51 -3.50
CA MET A 1 -19.60 20.50 -2.42
C MET A 1 -18.84 21.09 -1.25
N ASP A 2 -19.39 21.04 -0.03
CA ASP A 2 -18.73 21.59 1.16
C ASP A 2 -17.41 20.83 1.46
N ILE A 3 -16.37 21.56 1.88
CA ILE A 3 -15.03 21.05 2.22
C ILE A 3 -15.14 19.90 3.22
N ARG A 4 -16.05 19.99 4.20
CA ARG A 4 -16.27 18.91 5.18
C ARG A 4 -16.79 17.62 4.53
N VAL A 5 -17.65 17.76 3.53
CA VAL A 5 -18.21 16.62 2.80
C VAL A 5 -17.14 16.02 1.89
N MET A 6 -16.31 16.85 1.25
CA MET A 6 -15.16 16.39 0.46
C MET A 6 -14.15 15.63 1.33
N ASN A 7 -13.83 16.15 2.52
CA ASN A 7 -12.92 15.47 3.45
C ASN A 7 -13.47 14.10 3.87
N ARG A 8 -14.76 14.02 4.24
CA ARG A 8 -15.40 12.72 4.54
C ARG A 8 -15.33 11.74 3.37
N ALA A 9 -15.58 12.21 2.15
CA ALA A 9 -15.49 11.37 0.96
C ALA A 9 -14.07 10.82 0.75
N VAL A 10 -13.04 11.65 0.94
CA VAL A 10 -11.63 11.25 0.84
C VAL A 10 -11.26 10.27 1.96
N THR A 11 -11.67 10.51 3.20
CA THR A 11 -11.42 9.60 4.32
C THR A 11 -12.07 8.23 4.09
N ILE A 12 -13.35 8.19 3.68
CA ILE A 12 -14.06 6.93 3.40
C ILE A 12 -13.41 6.18 2.24
N SER A 13 -13.09 6.88 1.15
CA SER A 13 -12.42 6.29 0.00
C SER A 13 -11.05 5.74 0.39
N SER A 14 -10.29 6.48 1.22
CA SER A 14 -9.02 6.02 1.75
C SER A 14 -9.20 4.77 2.60
N SER A 15 -10.18 4.73 3.50
CA SER A 15 -10.48 3.53 4.29
C SER A 15 -10.71 2.30 3.43
N VAL A 16 -11.56 2.40 2.40
CA VAL A 16 -11.82 1.27 1.50
C VAL A 16 -10.54 0.82 0.78
N ILE A 17 -9.82 1.75 0.16
CA ILE A 17 -8.63 1.43 -0.63
C ILE A 17 -7.51 0.85 0.24
N TYR A 18 -7.26 1.42 1.42
CA TYR A 18 -6.26 0.91 2.35
C TYR A 18 -6.65 -0.47 2.88
N SER A 19 -7.91 -0.70 3.26
CA SER A 19 -8.38 -2.02 3.69
C SER A 19 -8.19 -3.09 2.61
N VAL A 20 -8.55 -2.78 1.36
CA VAL A 20 -8.33 -3.72 0.24
C VAL A 20 -6.84 -3.99 0.06
N ASN A 21 -5.99 -2.96 0.10
CA ASN A 21 -4.54 -3.14 -0.05
C ASN A 21 -3.93 -3.97 1.09
N ILE A 22 -4.43 -3.82 2.33
CA ILE A 22 -4.04 -4.67 3.47
C ILE A 22 -4.41 -6.14 3.19
N ILE A 23 -5.65 -6.41 2.80
CA ILE A 23 -6.13 -7.76 2.51
C ILE A 23 -5.28 -8.40 1.40
N LEU A 24 -5.05 -7.69 0.30
CA LEU A 24 -4.24 -8.17 -0.81
C LEU A 24 -2.78 -8.41 -0.40
N SER A 25 -2.21 -7.53 0.43
CA SER A 25 -0.83 -7.68 0.92
C SER A 25 -0.67 -8.91 1.84
N VAL A 26 -1.63 -9.15 2.74
CA VAL A 26 -1.66 -10.35 3.59
C VAL A 26 -1.85 -11.61 2.75
N ALA A 27 -2.77 -11.58 1.77
CA ALA A 27 -3.00 -12.70 0.88
C ALA A 27 -1.75 -13.03 0.03
N LEU A 28 -1.03 -12.02 -0.47
CA LEU A 28 0.23 -12.23 -1.19
C LEU A 28 1.30 -12.86 -0.28
N TYR A 29 1.42 -12.40 0.98
CA TYR A 29 2.30 -13.04 1.97
C TYR A 29 1.97 -14.54 2.13
N SER A 30 0.69 -14.87 2.30
CA SER A 30 0.25 -16.27 2.42
C SER A 30 0.62 -17.08 1.17
N VAL A 31 0.31 -16.59 -0.02
CA VAL A 31 0.63 -17.29 -1.28
C VAL A 31 2.13 -17.53 -1.43
N LEU A 32 2.96 -16.51 -1.15
CA LEU A 32 4.42 -16.63 -1.24
C LEU A 32 5.00 -17.58 -0.19
N SER A 33 4.32 -17.78 0.94
CA SER A 33 4.70 -18.75 1.97
C SER A 33 4.48 -20.20 1.52
N TYR A 34 3.47 -20.45 0.68
CA TYR A 34 3.18 -21.80 0.16
C TYR A 34 3.93 -22.11 -1.14
N VAL A 35 3.94 -21.17 -2.10
CA VAL A 35 4.52 -21.43 -3.43
C VAL A 35 6.02 -21.11 -3.47
N GLY A 36 6.48 -20.19 -2.63
CA GLY A 36 7.88 -19.78 -2.56
C GLY A 36 8.34 -18.99 -3.79
N LEU A 37 9.26 -18.04 -3.56
CA LEU A 37 10.03 -17.45 -4.66
C LEU A 37 11.16 -18.41 -5.08
N PRO A 38 11.64 -18.37 -6.33
CA PRO A 38 12.73 -19.21 -6.84
C PRO A 38 14.10 -18.77 -6.30
N VAL A 39 14.22 -18.64 -4.98
CA VAL A 39 15.43 -18.22 -4.25
C VAL A 39 15.96 -19.41 -3.47
N THR A 40 17.21 -19.79 -3.72
CA THR A 40 17.84 -20.98 -3.11
C THR A 40 18.22 -20.75 -1.65
N ASN A 41 18.64 -19.53 -1.30
CA ASN A 41 18.95 -19.16 0.07
C ASN A 41 17.66 -19.01 0.90
N ILE A 42 17.51 -19.84 1.93
CA ILE A 42 16.33 -19.87 2.80
C ILE A 42 16.16 -18.53 3.53
N VAL A 43 17.25 -17.92 4.01
CA VAL A 43 17.19 -16.67 4.77
C VAL A 43 16.70 -15.52 3.88
N GLU A 44 17.28 -15.38 2.69
CA GLU A 44 16.87 -14.36 1.71
C GLU A 44 15.42 -14.56 1.28
N ARG A 45 15.02 -15.81 1.04
CA ARG A 45 13.64 -16.14 0.70
C ARG A 45 12.67 -15.65 1.78
N GLN A 46 12.96 -15.87 3.06
CA GLN A 46 12.10 -15.43 4.16
C GLN A 46 12.00 -13.90 4.24
N VAL A 47 13.12 -13.19 4.05
CA VAL A 47 13.11 -11.72 3.99
C VAL A 47 12.20 -11.23 2.86
N LEU A 48 12.30 -11.82 1.67
CA LEU A 48 11.49 -11.42 0.52
C LEU A 48 10.01 -11.75 0.71
N ILE A 49 9.70 -12.90 1.31
CA ILE A 49 8.32 -13.28 1.66
C ILE A 49 7.73 -12.32 2.70
N SER A 50 8.53 -11.74 3.61
CA SER A 50 8.03 -10.82 4.64
C SER A 50 7.58 -9.44 4.12
N VAL A 51 8.01 -9.03 2.92
CA VAL A 51 7.76 -7.69 2.39
C VAL A 51 6.26 -7.35 2.24
N PRO A 52 5.40 -8.21 1.68
CA PRO A 52 3.96 -7.98 1.65
C PRO A 52 3.36 -7.83 3.05
N LEU A 53 3.84 -8.57 4.05
CA LEU A 53 3.35 -8.43 5.42
C LEU A 53 3.72 -7.06 6.01
N MET A 54 4.96 -6.60 5.78
CA MET A 54 5.38 -5.25 6.17
C MET A 54 4.55 -4.18 5.45
N SER A 55 4.26 -4.35 4.16
CA SER A 55 3.37 -3.46 3.40
C SER A 55 1.97 -3.39 4.02
N ALA A 56 1.41 -4.52 4.46
CA ALA A 56 0.11 -4.57 5.14
C ALA A 56 0.13 -3.79 6.45
N LEU A 57 1.16 -3.98 7.29
CA LEU A 57 1.33 -3.26 8.55
C LEU A 57 1.41 -1.75 8.34
N PHE A 58 2.24 -1.28 7.41
CA PHE A 58 2.33 0.15 7.13
C PHE A 58 1.04 0.73 6.57
N ASN A 59 0.33 0.00 5.69
CA ASN A 59 -0.99 0.42 5.22
C ASN A 59 -1.97 0.59 6.40
N ALA A 60 -1.98 -0.34 7.35
CA ALA A 60 -2.84 -0.25 8.53
C ALA A 60 -2.51 0.97 9.40
N LEU A 61 -1.21 1.23 9.61
CA LEU A 61 -0.74 2.41 10.35
C LEU A 61 -1.17 3.70 9.65
N ILE A 62 -0.93 3.83 8.34
CA ILE A 62 -1.31 5.03 7.57
C ILE A 62 -2.83 5.23 7.59
N LEU A 63 -3.62 4.16 7.47
CA LEU A 63 -5.06 4.23 7.60
C LEU A 63 -5.47 4.80 8.96
N ALA A 64 -4.90 4.28 10.06
CA ALA A 64 -5.14 4.82 11.40
C ALA A 64 -4.80 6.31 11.47
N MET A 65 -3.66 6.74 10.90
CA MET A 65 -3.26 8.15 10.86
C MET A 65 -4.26 9.03 10.10
N ILE A 66 -4.76 8.58 8.93
CA ILE A 66 -5.77 9.31 8.14
C ILE A 66 -7.08 9.43 8.94
N THR A 67 -7.54 8.34 9.57
CA THR A 67 -8.79 8.35 10.34
C THR A 67 -8.73 9.27 11.56
N MET A 68 -7.56 9.36 12.20
CA MET A 68 -7.31 10.26 13.33
C MET A 68 -6.95 11.69 12.91
N SER A 69 -6.93 11.97 11.60
CA SER A 69 -6.51 13.26 11.03
C SER A 69 -5.13 13.71 11.51
N LEU A 70 -4.19 12.77 11.65
CA LEU A 70 -2.83 13.08 12.10
C LEU A 70 -2.04 13.83 11.02
N LYS A 71 -1.19 14.76 11.48
CA LYS A 71 -0.26 15.49 10.62
C LYS A 71 0.73 14.51 9.98
N TYR A 72 1.12 14.79 8.74
CA TYR A 72 2.08 14.03 7.95
C TYR A 72 1.65 12.64 7.47
N ALA A 73 0.39 12.23 7.69
CA ALA A 73 -0.14 10.96 7.17
C ALA A 73 0.07 10.83 5.65
N GLU A 74 -0.06 11.94 4.92
CA GLU A 74 0.20 12.06 3.49
C GLU A 74 1.65 11.72 3.11
N TYR A 75 2.64 12.21 3.85
CA TYR A 75 4.04 11.98 3.52
C TYR A 75 4.43 10.52 3.74
N TYR A 76 4.04 9.95 4.89
CA TYR A 76 4.29 8.53 5.17
C TYR A 76 3.57 7.63 4.16
N GLY A 77 2.33 7.98 3.81
CA GLY A 77 1.55 7.23 2.84
C GLY A 77 2.11 7.27 1.42
N ILE A 78 2.54 8.43 0.94
CA ILE A 78 3.15 8.59 -0.38
C ILE A 78 4.48 7.84 -0.44
N PHE A 79 5.34 8.01 0.58
CA PHE A 79 6.64 7.34 0.63
C PHE A 79 6.48 5.81 0.63
N LYS A 80 5.59 5.28 1.48
CA LYS A 80 5.30 3.84 1.54
C LYS A 80 4.78 3.32 0.20
N SER A 81 3.86 4.04 -0.43
CA SER A 81 3.25 3.63 -1.69
C SER A 81 4.28 3.60 -2.82
N GLY A 82 5.14 4.61 -2.89
CA GLY A 82 6.26 4.65 -3.83
C GLY A 82 7.27 3.53 -3.61
N LEU A 83 7.64 3.28 -2.34
CA LEU A 83 8.54 2.19 -1.99
C LEU A 83 7.96 0.81 -2.36
N ALA A 84 6.67 0.58 -2.10
CA ALA A 84 6.00 -0.66 -2.47
C ALA A 84 6.02 -0.88 -4.00
N ILE A 85 5.76 0.17 -4.80
CA ILE A 85 5.83 0.09 -6.26
C ILE A 85 7.26 -0.27 -6.72
N ALA A 86 8.28 0.39 -6.15
CA ALA A 86 9.67 0.10 -6.49
C ALA A 86 10.07 -1.34 -6.16
N ILE A 87 9.72 -1.82 -4.96
CA ILE A 87 10.05 -3.18 -4.53
C ILE A 87 9.34 -4.23 -5.37
N TYR A 88 8.03 -4.11 -5.60
CA TYR A 88 7.30 -5.07 -6.42
C TYR A 88 7.72 -5.06 -7.88
N SER A 89 8.06 -3.90 -8.44
CA SER A 89 8.67 -3.80 -9.77
C SER A 89 10.02 -4.54 -9.82
N GLY A 90 10.85 -4.35 -8.78
CA GLY A 90 12.11 -5.06 -8.62
C GLY A 90 11.91 -6.58 -8.50
N TYR A 91 10.87 -7.04 -7.82
CA TYR A 91 10.55 -8.48 -7.69
C TYR A 91 10.21 -9.09 -9.05
N ILE A 92 9.37 -8.40 -9.82
CA ILE A 92 8.97 -8.85 -11.15
C ILE A 92 10.19 -8.93 -12.06
N ALA A 93 11.05 -7.91 -12.06
CA ALA A 93 12.24 -7.85 -12.89
C ALA A 93 13.30 -8.89 -12.50
N ALA A 94 13.56 -9.08 -11.20
CA ALA A 94 14.64 -9.93 -10.71
C ALA A 94 14.30 -11.42 -10.72
N PHE A 95 13.06 -11.78 -10.39
CA PHE A 95 12.69 -13.18 -10.17
C PHE A 95 11.78 -13.75 -11.25
N SER A 96 11.29 -12.92 -12.18
CA SER A 96 10.37 -13.32 -13.27
C SER A 96 9.28 -14.29 -12.77
N PRO A 97 8.51 -13.90 -11.73
CA PRO A 97 7.57 -14.82 -11.11
C PRO A 97 6.44 -15.20 -12.10
N PRO A 98 5.73 -16.32 -11.85
CA PRO A 98 4.58 -16.72 -12.65
C PRO A 98 3.56 -15.59 -12.82
N THR A 99 2.86 -15.57 -13.97
CA THR A 99 1.95 -14.48 -14.36
C THR A 99 0.89 -14.16 -13.30
N TYR A 100 0.38 -15.16 -12.58
CA TYR A 100 -0.61 -14.90 -11.52
C TYR A 100 -0.04 -14.09 -10.35
N LEU A 101 1.24 -14.28 -9.98
CA LEU A 101 1.91 -13.45 -8.96
C LEU A 101 2.19 -12.05 -9.50
N VAL A 102 2.56 -11.92 -10.77
CA VAL A 102 2.74 -10.61 -11.43
C VAL A 102 1.44 -9.82 -11.40
N LEU A 103 0.31 -10.44 -11.75
CA LEU A 103 -1.01 -9.81 -11.69
C LEU A 103 -1.39 -9.43 -10.25
N PHE A 104 -1.08 -10.29 -9.27
CA PHE A 104 -1.33 -10.01 -7.87
C PHE A 104 -0.51 -8.79 -7.40
N MET A 105 0.81 -8.79 -7.60
CA MET A 105 1.67 -7.66 -7.28
C MET A 105 1.24 -6.39 -8.03
N GLY A 106 0.85 -6.53 -9.30
CA GLY A 106 0.30 -5.45 -10.12
C GLY A 106 -0.95 -4.82 -9.52
N SER A 107 -1.88 -5.62 -9.00
CA SER A 107 -3.08 -5.11 -8.33
C SER A 107 -2.75 -4.28 -7.08
N ILE A 108 -1.74 -4.71 -6.29
CA ILE A 108 -1.26 -3.96 -5.13
C ILE A 108 -0.62 -2.64 -5.56
N MET A 109 0.20 -2.66 -6.62
CA MET A 109 0.82 -1.44 -7.16
C MET A 109 -0.23 -0.46 -7.70
N ALA A 110 -1.28 -0.94 -8.38
CA ALA A 110 -2.37 -0.11 -8.86
C ALA A 110 -3.10 0.58 -7.69
N LEU A 111 -3.36 -0.15 -6.60
CA LEU A 111 -3.92 0.44 -5.38
C LEU A 111 -2.98 1.48 -4.76
N CYS A 112 -1.66 1.24 -4.74
CA CYS A 112 -0.68 2.23 -4.27
C CYS A 112 -0.75 3.54 -5.07
N VAL A 113 -0.95 3.49 -6.39
CA VAL A 113 -1.15 4.69 -7.21
C VAL A 113 -2.42 5.44 -6.80
N ILE A 114 -3.52 4.72 -6.60
CA ILE A 114 -4.79 5.31 -6.12
C ILE A 114 -4.63 5.93 -4.73
N GLN A 115 -3.89 5.27 -3.83
CA GLN A 115 -3.58 5.80 -2.50
C GLN A 115 -2.82 7.13 -2.58
N ILE A 116 -1.80 7.22 -3.45
CA ILE A 116 -1.05 8.48 -3.65
C ILE A 116 -2.00 9.61 -4.08
N LEU A 117 -2.91 9.35 -5.01
CA LEU A 117 -3.90 10.33 -5.45
C LEU A 117 -4.84 10.76 -4.31
N LEU A 118 -5.35 9.81 -3.53
CA LEU A 118 -6.21 10.11 -2.38
C LEU A 118 -5.48 10.92 -1.30
N LEU A 119 -4.21 10.61 -1.03
CA LEU A 119 -3.39 11.35 -0.08
C LEU A 119 -3.10 12.77 -0.54
N TYR A 120 -2.92 12.98 -1.85
CA TYR A 120 -2.79 14.32 -2.42
C TYR A 120 -4.04 15.17 -2.14
N TYR A 121 -5.24 14.63 -2.39
CA TYR A 121 -6.49 15.32 -2.07
C TYR A 121 -6.68 15.52 -0.57
N TYR A 122 -6.31 14.52 0.25
CA TYR A 122 -6.34 14.63 1.70
C TYR A 122 -5.46 15.78 2.20
N ALA A 123 -4.22 15.88 1.72
CA ALA A 123 -3.29 16.95 2.09
C ALA A 123 -3.83 18.34 1.71
N MET A 124 -4.38 18.47 0.50
CA MET A 124 -5.02 19.71 0.05
C MET A 124 -6.17 20.12 0.95
N LEU A 125 -7.05 19.18 1.32
CA LEU A 125 -8.21 19.46 2.18
C LEU A 125 -7.80 19.77 3.63
N GLN A 126 -6.81 19.06 4.17
CA GLN A 126 -6.27 19.35 5.51
C GLN A 126 -5.72 20.78 5.60
N LYS A 127 -4.97 21.22 4.58
CA LYS A 127 -4.47 22.60 4.49
C LYS A 127 -5.60 23.63 4.45
N LEU A 128 -6.65 23.36 3.67
CA LEU A 128 -7.82 24.25 3.59
C LEU A 128 -8.62 24.32 4.90
N MET A 129 -8.65 23.25 5.69
CA MET A 129 -9.40 23.20 6.95
C MET A 129 -8.63 23.78 8.14
N PHE A 130 -7.30 23.65 8.16
CA PHE A 130 -6.47 23.93 9.35
C PHE A 130 -5.37 24.99 9.15
N GLY A 131 -5.11 25.46 7.92
CA GLY A 131 -4.11 26.48 7.60
C GLY A 131 -2.77 25.92 7.12
#